data_AF-A0A819MW05-F1
#
_entry.id   AF-A0A819MW05-F1
#
_cell.length_a   1.000
_cell.length_b   1.000
_cell.length_c   1.000
_cell.angle_alpha   90.00
_cell.angle_beta   90.00
_cell.angle_gamma   90.00
#
_symmetry.space_group_name_H-M   'P 1'
#
loop_
_entity.id
_entity.type
_entity.pdbx_description
1 polymer ?
#
loop_
_entity_poly.entity_id
_entity_poly.type
_entity_poly.pdbx_seq_one_letter_code
_entity_poly.pdbx_strand_id
1 'polypeptide(L)'
;NLPKGQPPDRIEFANFYLKGFSGKVIGLVFGILETYRQKMYVSPRVIQLSLNYLRESVRHAFSWKIMQNNIVVLIQDIIYPLLCINDDDIELFNEEPVEFVRARL
;
A
#
# COMPACT_ATOMS: atom_id res chain seq x y z
N ASN A 1 -6.81 -9.24 14.65
CA ASN A 1 -7.44 -9.58 15.94
C ASN A 1 -7.74 -8.29 16.69
N LEU A 2 -8.99 -8.03 17.08
CA LEU A 2 -9.34 -6.81 17.82
C LEU A 2 -8.77 -6.88 19.26
N PRO A 3 -8.22 -5.79 19.81
CA PRO A 3 -7.76 -5.74 21.20
C PRO A 3 -8.91 -6.05 22.18
N LYS A 4 -8.64 -6.86 23.21
CA LYS A 4 -9.63 -7.17 24.26
C LYS A 4 -9.97 -5.91 25.06
N GLY A 5 -11.25 -5.71 25.40
CA GLY A 5 -11.74 -4.56 26.18
C GLY A 5 -12.25 -3.37 25.37
N GLN A 6 -12.49 -3.53 24.06
CA GLN A 6 -13.10 -2.46 23.26
C GLN A 6 -14.62 -2.33 23.52
N PRO A 7 -15.16 -1.10 23.40
CA PRO A 7 -16.59 -0.85 23.42
C PRO A 7 -17.35 -1.73 22.39
N PRO A 8 -18.55 -2.25 22.72
CA PRO A 8 -19.31 -3.14 21.83
C PRO A 8 -19.60 -2.55 20.44
N ASP A 9 -19.90 -1.26 20.37
CA ASP A 9 -20.16 -0.49 19.14
C ASP A 9 -18.96 -0.50 18.18
N ARG A 10 -17.73 -0.43 18.73
CA ARG A 10 -16.51 -0.49 17.93
C ARG A 10 -16.29 -1.88 17.33
N ILE A 11 -16.60 -2.94 18.09
CA ILE A 11 -16.49 -4.32 17.62
C ILE A 11 -17.51 -4.59 16.52
N GLU A 12 -18.74 -4.09 16.69
CA GLU A 12 -19.80 -4.19 15.69
C GLU A 12 -19.39 -3.51 14.37
N PHE A 13 -18.95 -2.26 14.45
CA PHE A 13 -18.46 -1.53 13.27
C PHE A 13 -17.27 -2.24 12.60
N ALA A 14 -16.29 -2.71 13.37
CA ALA A 14 -15.13 -3.40 12.82
C ALA A 14 -15.53 -4.67 12.06
N ASN A 15 -16.50 -5.43 12.57
CA ASN A 15 -17.01 -6.61 11.88
C ASN A 15 -17.81 -6.25 10.62
N PHE A 16 -18.66 -5.22 10.70
CA PHE A 16 -19.38 -4.68 9.55
C PHE A 16 -18.42 -4.27 8.43
N TYR A 17 -17.41 -3.45 8.75
CA TYR A 17 -16.42 -2.99 7.79
C TYR A 17 -15.62 -4.16 7.21
N LEU A 18 -15.08 -5.03 8.07
CA LEU A 18 -14.23 -6.13 7.64
C LEU A 18 -14.98 -7.05 6.67
N LYS A 19 -16.21 -7.46 6.99
CA LYS A 19 -16.97 -8.40 6.16
C LYS A 19 -17.69 -7.74 4.98
N GLY A 20 -18.16 -6.52 5.13
CA GLY A 20 -19.02 -5.85 4.14
C GLY A 20 -18.30 -4.90 3.18
N PHE A 21 -17.14 -4.36 3.58
CA PHE A 21 -16.54 -3.23 2.85
C PHE A 21 -15.04 -3.37 2.55
N SER A 22 -14.27 -4.01 3.41
CA SER A 22 -12.80 -4.10 3.27
C SER A 22 -12.35 -4.62 1.90
N GLY A 23 -13.00 -5.66 1.37
CA GLY A 23 -12.68 -6.22 0.06
C GLY A 23 -12.86 -5.23 -1.08
N LYS A 24 -13.88 -4.36 -1.02
CA LYS A 24 -14.10 -3.31 -2.03
C LYS A 24 -12.99 -2.25 -2.00
N VAL A 25 -12.57 -1.85 -0.79
CA VAL A 25 -11.48 -0.89 -0.62
C VAL A 25 -10.15 -1.49 -1.07
N ILE A 26 -9.86 -2.74 -0.71
CA ILE A 26 -8.68 -3.48 -1.21
C ILE A 26 -8.68 -3.52 -2.74
N GLY A 27 -9.82 -3.83 -3.37
CA GLY A 27 -9.95 -3.84 -4.82
C GLY A 27 -9.70 -2.45 -5.46
N LEU A 28 -10.25 -1.39 -4.87
CA LEU A 28 -9.99 -0.01 -5.31
C LEU A 28 -8.50 0.34 -5.20
N VAL A 29 -7.87 0.01 -4.08
CA VAL A 29 -6.45 0.26 -3.84
C VAL A 29 -5.58 -0.51 -4.85
N PHE A 30 -5.91 -1.75 -5.15
CA PHE A 30 -5.24 -2.49 -6.23
C PHE A 30 -5.42 -1.80 -7.59
N GLY A 31 -6.59 -1.25 -7.90
CA GLY A 31 -6.81 -0.49 -9.14
C GLY A 31 -5.96 0.78 -9.26
N ILE A 32 -5.74 1.48 -8.14
CA ILE A 32 -4.81 2.63 -8.09
C ILE A 32 -3.37 2.18 -8.38
N LEU A 33 -2.94 1.09 -7.74
CA LEU A 33 -1.61 0.53 -7.93
C LEU A 33 -1.42 -0.05 -9.34
N GLU A 34 -2.48 -0.57 -9.95
CA GLU A 34 -2.48 -0.99 -11.34
C GLU A 34 -2.30 0.19 -12.30
N THR A 35 -2.97 1.31 -12.02
CA THR A 35 -2.80 2.57 -12.78
C THR A 35 -1.35 3.02 -12.76
N TYR A 36 -0.72 2.98 -11.58
CA TYR A 36 0.71 3.27 -11.42
C TYR A 36 1.59 2.27 -12.20
N ARG A 37 1.29 0.96 -12.11
CA ARG A 37 2.03 -0.10 -12.83
C ARG A 37 2.01 0.11 -14.34
N GLN A 38 0.89 0.59 -14.88
CA GLN A 38 0.71 0.94 -16.29
C GLN A 38 1.42 2.25 -16.70
N LYS A 39 2.29 2.81 -15.82
CA LYS A 39 3.04 4.05 -16.03
C LYS A 39 2.16 5.28 -16.22
N MET A 40 0.90 5.23 -15.79
CA MET A 40 0.07 6.41 -15.68
C MET A 40 0.40 7.18 -14.40
N TYR A 41 0.29 8.50 -14.45
CA TYR A 41 0.61 9.34 -13.31
C TYR A 41 -0.31 9.05 -12.12
N VAL A 42 0.30 8.74 -10.98
CA VAL A 42 -0.34 8.67 -9.66
C VAL A 42 0.58 9.41 -8.70
N SER A 43 0.04 10.34 -7.92
CA SER A 43 0.87 11.11 -7.00
C SER A 43 1.61 10.17 -6.00
N PRO A 44 2.87 10.44 -5.66
CA PRO A 44 3.63 9.61 -4.71
C PRO A 44 2.91 9.41 -3.38
N ARG A 45 2.19 10.44 -2.90
CA ARG A 45 1.40 10.37 -1.67
C ARG A 45 0.26 9.34 -1.75
N VAL A 46 -0.41 9.24 -2.90
CA VAL A 46 -1.48 8.26 -3.12
C VAL A 46 -0.93 6.84 -3.17
N ILE A 47 0.24 6.63 -3.78
CA ILE A 47 0.94 5.32 -3.78
C ILE A 47 1.29 4.93 -2.34
N GLN A 48 1.88 5.85 -1.57
CA GLN A 48 2.25 5.60 -0.17
C GLN A 48 1.02 5.24 0.69
N LEU A 49 -0.07 5.99 0.57
CA LEU A 49 -1.31 5.72 1.31
C LEU A 49 -1.93 4.38 0.91
N SER A 50 -1.89 4.05 -0.39
CA SER A 50 -2.31 2.75 -0.92
C SER A 50 -1.52 1.60 -0.30
N LEU A 51 -0.19 1.68 -0.31
CA LEU A 51 0.68 0.66 0.28
C LEU A 51 0.50 0.55 1.80
N ASN A 52 0.32 1.66 2.50
CA ASN A 52 0.03 1.67 3.94
C ASN A 52 -1.30 0.97 4.27
N TYR A 53 -2.34 1.19 3.45
CA TYR A 53 -3.61 0.51 3.63
C TYR A 53 -3.48 -1.01 3.41
N LEU A 54 -2.74 -1.42 2.37
CA LEU A 54 -2.46 -2.84 2.11
C LEU A 54 -1.64 -3.48 3.24
N ARG A 55 -0.65 -2.76 3.79
CA ARG A 55 0.14 -3.19 4.96
C ARG A 55 -0.72 -3.50 6.18
N GLU A 56 -1.75 -2.70 6.47
CA GLU A 56 -2.66 -3.00 7.56
C GLU A 56 -3.65 -4.10 7.19
N SER A 57 -4.08 -4.16 5.93
CA SER A 57 -4.98 -5.19 5.43
C SER A 57 -4.39 -6.61 5.52
N VAL A 58 -3.10 -6.80 5.23
CA VAL A 58 -2.45 -8.13 5.33
C VAL A 58 -2.44 -8.70 6.76
N ARG A 59 -2.61 -7.86 7.79
CA ARG A 59 -2.64 -8.31 9.20
C ARG A 59 -3.95 -9.02 9.57
N HIS A 60 -4.99 -8.93 8.73
CA HIS A 60 -6.29 -9.57 8.96
C HIS A 60 -6.46 -10.79 8.05
N ALA A 61 -6.71 -11.96 8.64
CA ALA A 61 -6.87 -13.21 7.88
C ALA A 61 -7.97 -13.16 6.79
N PHE A 62 -9.05 -12.42 7.04
CA PHE A 62 -10.12 -12.20 6.04
C PHE A 62 -9.59 -11.43 4.83
N SER A 63 -8.98 -10.26 5.05
CA SER A 63 -8.41 -9.41 4.00
C SER A 63 -7.23 -10.08 3.29
N TRP A 64 -6.40 -10.82 4.03
CA TRP A 64 -5.28 -11.59 3.47
C TRP A 64 -5.75 -12.59 2.40
N LYS A 65 -6.86 -13.30 2.65
CA LYS A 65 -7.42 -14.25 1.67
C LYS A 65 -7.76 -13.60 0.33
N ILE A 66 -8.12 -12.31 0.35
CA ILE A 66 -8.42 -11.51 -0.85
C ILE A 66 -7.12 -11.09 -1.54
N MET A 67 -6.10 -10.69 -0.76
CA MET A 67 -4.85 -10.14 -1.29
C MET A 67 -3.85 -11.19 -1.77
N GLN A 68 -3.84 -12.38 -1.17
CA GLN A 68 -2.77 -13.37 -1.36
C GLN A 68 -2.52 -13.75 -2.83
N ASN A 69 -3.56 -13.74 -3.68
CA ASN A 69 -3.42 -14.08 -5.10
C ASN A 69 -2.59 -13.06 -5.89
N ASN A 70 -2.57 -11.80 -5.44
CA ASN A 70 -1.90 -10.70 -6.14
C ASN A 70 -0.62 -10.22 -5.43
N ILE A 71 -0.25 -10.83 -4.30
CA ILE A 71 0.85 -10.33 -3.46
C ILE A 71 2.21 -10.43 -4.16
N VAL A 72 2.43 -11.48 -4.94
CA VAL A 72 3.68 -11.68 -5.69
C VAL A 72 3.85 -10.59 -6.73
N VAL A 73 2.80 -10.32 -7.50
CA VAL A 73 2.76 -9.24 -8.51
C VAL A 73 2.97 -7.88 -7.86
N LEU A 74 2.31 -7.61 -6.72
CA LEU A 74 2.51 -6.37 -5.97
C LEU A 74 3.98 -6.20 -5.55
N ILE A 75 4.62 -7.25 -5.06
CA ILE A 75 6.02 -7.20 -4.64
C ILE A 75 6.94 -6.96 -5.84
N GLN A 76 6.78 -7.73 -6.91
CA GLN A 76 7.67 -7.71 -8.06
C GLN A 76 7.51 -6.45 -8.92
N ASP A 77 6.28 -6.05 -9.23
CA ASP A 77 6.02 -5.01 -10.23
C ASP A 77 5.90 -3.61 -9.62
N ILE A 78 5.74 -3.51 -8.30
CA ILE A 78 5.45 -2.23 -7.63
C ILE A 78 6.42 -1.98 -6.48
N ILE A 79 6.44 -2.83 -5.46
CA ILE A 79 7.25 -2.58 -4.25
C ILE A 79 8.74 -2.63 -4.58
N TYR A 80 9.19 -3.66 -5.30
CA TYR A 80 10.61 -3.81 -5.64
C TYR A 80 11.15 -2.62 -6.45
N PRO A 81 10.52 -2.19 -7.56
CA PRO A 81 10.96 -1.00 -8.30
C PRO A 81 10.98 0.29 -7.47
N LEU A 82 10.03 0.45 -6.54
CA LEU A 82 9.98 1.62 -5.65
C LEU A 82 11.13 1.65 -4.61
N LEU A 83 11.70 0.50 -4.26
CA LEU A 83 12.80 0.40 -3.29
C LEU A 83 14.16 0.55 -3.95
N CYS A 84 14.29 0.11 -5.20
CA CYS A 84 15.54 0.20 -5.96
C CYS A 84 15.96 1.65 -6.21
N ILE A 85 17.27 1.88 -6.26
CA ILE A 85 17.84 3.09 -6.87
C ILE A 85 17.52 3.00 -8.36
N ASN A 86 16.92 4.05 -8.92
CA ASN A 86 16.67 4.17 -10.35
C ASN A 86 17.53 5.31 -10.95
N ASP A 87 17.39 5.55 -12.26
CA ASP A 87 18.21 6.55 -12.95
C ASP A 87 17.95 7.98 -12.42
N ASP A 88 16.70 8.32 -12.08
CA ASP A 88 16.32 9.61 -11.49
C ASP A 88 17.00 9.81 -10.11
N ASP A 89 17.12 8.74 -9.32
CA ASP A 89 17.83 8.77 -8.04
C ASP A 89 19.33 9.03 -8.23
N ILE A 90 19.94 8.43 -9.27
CA ILE A 90 21.36 8.61 -9.58
C ILE A 90 21.61 10.04 -10.08
N GLU A 91 20.73 10.55 -10.93
CA GLU A 91 20.77 11.95 -11.39
C GLU A 91 20.66 12.91 -10.21
N LEU A 92 19.65 12.74 -9.34
CA LEU A 92 19.47 13.57 -8.15
C LEU A 92 20.66 13.47 -7.19
N PHE A 93 21.25 12.28 -7.02
CA PHE A 93 22.45 12.11 -6.21
C PHE A 93 23.66 12.88 -6.77
N ASN A 94 23.82 12.89 -8.09
CA ASN A 94 24.93 13.58 -8.75
C ASN A 94 24.75 15.11 -8.76
N GLU A 95 23.52 15.58 -8.97
CA GLU A 95 23.21 17.02 -9.09
C GLU A 95 22.98 17.68 -7.72
N GLU A 96 22.15 17.05 -6.87
CA GLU A 96 21.70 17.59 -5.60
C GLU A 96 21.76 16.53 -4.48
N PRO A 97 22.96 16.08 -4.05
CA PRO A 97 23.14 14.97 -3.11
C PRO A 97 22.43 15.18 -1.76
N VAL A 98 22.24 16.43 -1.33
CA VAL A 98 21.49 16.74 -0.10
C VAL A 98 19.99 16.45 -0.25
N GLU A 99 19.40 16.78 -1.41
CA GLU A 99 17.99 16.49 -1.69
C GLU A 99 17.74 15.00 -1.88
N PHE A 100 18.69 14.27 -2.49
CA PHE A 100 18.64 12.82 -2.55
C PHE A 100 18.51 12.19 -1.15
N VAL A 101 19.34 12.62 -0.20
CA VAL A 101 19.28 12.13 1.19
C VAL A 101 17.95 12.47 1.85
N ARG A 102 17.40 13.67 1.60
CA ARG A 102 16.07 14.07 2.13
C ARG A 102 14.93 13.25 1.54
N ALA A 103 15.01 12.90 0.25
CA ALA A 103 13.98 12.12 -0.42
C ALA A 103 13.97 10.64 0.02
N ARG A 104 15.13 10.11 0.43
CA ARG A 104 15.31 8.69 0.81
C ARG A 104 15.18 8.39 2.31
N LEU A 105 15.23 9.41 3.20
CA LEU A 105 15.04 9.30 4.65
C LEU A 105 13.60 9.62 5.09
#